data_AF-A0A485B0P9-F1
#
_entry.id   AF-A0A485B0P9-F1
#
_cell.length_a   1.000
_cell.length_b   1.000
_cell.length_c   1.000
_cell.angle_alpha   90.00
_cell.angle_beta   90.00
_cell.angle_gamma   90.00
#
_symmetry.space_group_name_H-M   'P 1'
#
loop_
_entity.id
_entity.type
_entity.pdbx_description
1 polymer ?
#
loop_
_entity_poly.entity_id
_entity_poly.type
_entity_poly.pdbx_seq_one_letter_code
_entity_poly.pdbx_strand_id
1 'polypeptide(L)' 'MKPIQYVLLWFGEVLLFTVTFVLLYVLIPEVKMYRLITDLTGFMSDFTWDKYYFLALCVASLLIVAGVVYITALIKKH' A
#
# COMPACT_ATOMS: atom_id res chain seq x y z
N MET A 1 14.60 20.89 -13.81
CA MET A 1 14.62 19.41 -13.92
C MET A 1 14.41 19.04 -15.38
N LYS A 2 15.12 18.05 -15.91
CA LYS A 2 14.87 17.59 -17.29
C LYS A 2 13.59 16.73 -17.31
N PRO A 3 12.73 16.82 -18.34
CA PRO A 3 11.48 16.04 -18.42
C PRO A 3 11.67 14.54 -18.17
N ILE A 4 12.79 14.00 -18.64
CA ILE A 4 13.14 12.58 -18.51
C ILE A 4 13.34 12.14 -17.05
N GLN A 5 13.80 13.05 -16.18
CA GLN A 5 13.95 12.76 -14.74
C GLN A 5 12.59 12.62 -14.07
N TYR A 6 11.59 13.38 -14.52
CA TYR A 6 10.21 13.30 -14.00
C TYR A 6 9.55 11.98 -14.38
N VAL A 7 9.72 11.55 -15.63
CA VAL A 7 9.23 10.25 -16.10
C VAL A 7 9.86 9.10 -15.32
N LEU A 8 11.17 9.15 -15.08
CA LEU A 8 11.87 8.12 -14.32
C LEU A 8 11.40 8.06 -12.84
N LEU A 9 11.09 9.22 -12.25
CA LEU A 9 10.55 9.32 -10.90
C LEU A 9 9.17 8.66 -10.80
N TRP A 10 8.29 8.96 -11.76
CA TRP A 10 6.98 8.32 -11.88
C TRP A 10 7.08 6.80 -12.00
N PHE A 11 7.96 6.30 -12.88
CA PHE A 11 8.19 4.86 -13.00
C PHE A 11 8.71 4.24 -11.69
N GLY A 12 9.61 4.93 -10.99
CA GLY A 12 10.10 4.50 -9.68
C GLY A 12 9.00 4.42 -8.63
N GLU A 13 8.13 5.42 -8.55
CA GLU A 13 7.00 5.44 -7.61
C GLU A 13 5.99 4.32 -7.89
N VAL A 14 5.63 4.11 -9.17
CA VAL A 14 4.72 3.01 -9.56
C VAL A 14 5.32 1.67 -9.18
N LEU A 15 6.61 1.45 -9.46
CA LEU A 15 7.29 0.21 -9.11
C LEU A 15 7.35 0.00 -7.59
N LEU A 16 7.69 1.04 -6.82
CA LEU A 16 7.74 0.96 -5.36
C LEU A 16 6.35 0.65 -4.77
N PHE A 17 5.31 1.28 -5.31
CA PHE A 17 3.93 1.02 -4.93
C PHE A 17 3.53 -0.42 -5.23
N THR A 18 3.77 -0.91 -6.45
CA THR A 18 3.43 -2.30 -6.82
C THR A 18 4.14 -3.31 -5.93
N VAL A 19 5.43 -3.13 -5.68
CA VAL A 19 6.20 -4.03 -4.80
C VAL A 19 5.64 -4.02 -3.38
N THR A 20 5.37 -2.83 -2.83
CA THR A 20 4.80 -2.66 -1.49
C THR A 20 3.41 -3.32 -1.39
N PHE A 21 2.57 -3.10 -2.39
CA PHE A 21 1.23 -3.66 -2.46
C PHE A 21 1.27 -5.19 -2.47
N VAL A 22 2.09 -5.78 -3.33
CA VAL A 22 2.24 -7.25 -3.42
C VAL A 22 2.78 -7.82 -2.11
N LEU A 23 3.77 -7.18 -1.50
CA LEU A 23 4.31 -7.59 -0.20
C LEU A 23 3.22 -7.59 0.89
N LEU A 24 2.45 -6.51 1.00
CA LEU A 24 1.36 -6.44 1.97
C LEU A 24 0.28 -7.50 1.71
N TYR A 25 -0.08 -7.72 0.45
CA TYR A 25 -1.06 -8.74 0.07
C TYR A 25 -0.60 -10.16 0.46
N VAL A 26 0.68 -10.47 0.25
CA VAL A 26 1.27 -11.77 0.64
C VAL A 26 1.39 -11.92 2.17
N LEU A 27 1.78 -10.85 2.87
CA LEU A 27 2.01 -10.88 4.31
C LEU A 27 0.72 -10.85 5.13
N ILE A 28 -0.30 -10.16 4.64
CA ILE A 28 -1.58 -9.95 5.32
C ILE A 28 -2.67 -10.67 4.53
N PRO A 29 -2.79 -12.00 4.59
CA PRO A 29 -3.76 -12.72 3.79
C PRO A 29 -5.20 -12.35 4.17
N GLU A 30 -5.99 -12.03 3.15
CA GLU A 30 -7.38 -11.58 3.25
C GLU A 30 -8.23 -12.44 4.20
N VAL A 31 -8.19 -13.76 4.03
CA VAL A 31 -9.01 -14.71 4.80
C VAL A 31 -8.68 -14.66 6.30
N LYS A 32 -7.42 -14.44 6.68
CA LYS A 32 -7.04 -14.34 8.09
C LYS A 32 -7.52 -13.02 8.69
N MET A 33 -7.39 -11.92 7.94
CA MET A 33 -7.90 -10.62 8.38
C MET A 33 -9.43 -10.61 8.46
N TYR A 34 -10.11 -11.27 7.52
CA TYR A 34 -11.58 -11.38 7.53
C TYR A 34 -12.07 -12.03 8.82
N ARG A 35 -11.47 -13.15 9.22
CA ARG A 35 -11.83 -13.84 10.47
C ARG A 35 -11.63 -12.93 11.68
N LEU A 36 -10.47 -12.27 11.77
CA LEU A 36 -10.16 -11.35 12.88
C LEU A 36 -11.17 -10.19 12.97
N ILE A 37 -11.52 -9.58 11.85
CA ILE A 37 -12.48 -8.47 11.85
C ILE A 37 -13.89 -8.97 12.13
N THR A 38 -14.29 -10.10 11.56
CA THR A 38 -15.61 -10.69 11.80
C THR A 38 -15.81 -11.06 13.27
N ASP A 39 -14.77 -11.55 13.95
CA ASP A 39 -14.81 -11.84 15.39
C ASP A 39 -15.00 -10.56 16.23
N LEU A 40 -14.54 -9.40 15.76
CA LEU A 40 -14.61 -8.12 16.47
C LEU A 40 -15.88 -7.31 16.16
N THR A 41 -16.32 -7.29 14.90
CA THR A 41 -17.40 -6.41 14.42
C THR A 41 -18.68 -7.16 14.07
N GLY A 42 -18.66 -8.49 14.12
CA GLY A 42 -19.73 -9.35 13.62
C GLY A 42 -19.66 -9.56 12.11
N PHE A 43 -20.62 -10.31 11.58
CA PHE A 43 -20.65 -10.74 10.19
C PHE A 43 -20.66 -9.57 9.20
N MET A 44 -19.72 -9.59 8.26
CA MET A 44 -19.65 -8.67 7.13
C MET A 44 -19.76 -9.47 5.83
N SER A 45 -20.51 -8.97 4.85
CA SER A 45 -20.63 -9.66 3.56
C SER A 45 -19.27 -9.70 2.83
N ASP A 46 -18.98 -10.81 2.16
CA ASP A 46 -17.72 -11.02 1.43
C ASP A 46 -17.46 -9.90 0.41
N PHE A 47 -18.50 -9.45 -0.29
CA PHE A 47 -18.41 -8.34 -1.25
C PHE A 47 -18.00 -7.01 -0.60
N THR A 48 -18.51 -6.74 0.60
CA THR A 48 -18.16 -5.54 1.35
C THR A 48 -16.73 -5.65 1.88
N TRP A 49 -16.36 -6.82 2.39
CA TRP A 49 -15.03 -7.09 2.92
C TRP A 49 -13.94 -6.94 1.86
N ASP A 50 -14.09 -7.61 0.71
CA ASP A 50 -13.11 -7.57 -0.39
C ASP A 50 -12.80 -6.13 -0.82
N LYS A 51 -13.85 -5.29 -0.98
CA LYS A 51 -13.68 -3.88 -1.31
C LYS A 51 -12.90 -3.09 -0.26
N TYR A 52 -13.24 -3.24 1.02
CA TYR A 52 -12.55 -2.52 2.08
C TYR A 52 -11.14 -3.03 2.31
N TYR A 53 -10.92 -4.33 2.18
CA TYR A 53 -9.61 -4.95 2.28
C TYR A 53 -8.68 -4.47 1.15
N PHE A 54 -9.15 -4.49 -0.10
CA PHE A 54 -8.40 -3.97 -1.24
C PHE A 54 -8.10 -2.47 -1.07
N LEU A 55 -9.08 -1.67 -0.64
CA LEU A 55 -8.88 -0.25 -0.38
C LEU A 55 -7.86 -0.03 0.74
N ALA A 56 -7.95 -0.77 1.84
CA ALA A 56 -7.03 -0.67 2.96
C ALA A 56 -5.59 -0.99 2.55
N LEU A 57 -5.39 -2.03 1.72
CA LEU A 57 -4.08 -2.35 1.16
C LEU A 57 -3.55 -1.25 0.25
N CYS A 58 -4.40 -0.67 -0.62
CA CYS A 58 -4.02 0.46 -1.46
C CYS A 58 -3.57 1.67 -0.62
N VAL A 59 -4.35 2.04 0.40
CA VAL A 59 -4.03 3.17 1.29
C VAL A 59 -2.76 2.90 2.08
N ALA A 60 -2.61 1.71 2.68
CA ALA A 60 -1.41 1.33 3.41
C ALA A 60 -0.16 1.37 2.52
N SER A 61 -0.28 0.87 1.28
CA SER A 61 0.81 0.90 0.30
C SER A 61 1.20 2.33 -0.06
N LEU A 62 0.24 3.22 -0.30
CA LEU A 62 0.50 4.64 -0.56
C LEU A 62 1.20 5.32 0.62
N LEU A 63 0.76 5.04 1.85
CA LEU A 63 1.36 5.63 3.06
C LEU A 63 2.81 5.16 3.25
N ILE A 64 3.09 3.88 3.02
CA ILE A 64 4.47 3.34 3.09
C ILE A 64 5.34 3.98 2.01
N VAL A 65 4.87 4.04 0.76
CA VAL A 65 5.62 4.67 -0.35
C VAL A 65 5.91 6.14 -0.02
N ALA A 66 4.91 6.89 0.44
CA ALA A 66 5.07 8.28 0.85
C ALA A 66 6.08 8.42 2.00
N GLY A 67 6.03 7.53 2.99
CA GLY A 67 6.99 7.47 4.09
C GLY A 67 8.42 7.21 3.61
N VAL A 68 8.62 6.24 2.72
CA VAL A 68 9.94 5.92 2.14
C VAL A 68 10.50 7.10 1.34
N VAL A 69 9.67 7.73 0.49
CA VAL A 69 10.07 8.92 -0.26
C VAL A 69 10.44 10.07 0.68
N TYR A 70 9.64 10.29 1.73
CA TYR A 70 9.90 11.33 2.72
C TYR A 70 11.23 11.10 3.46
N ILE A 71 11.48 9.89 3.95
CA ILE A 71 12.73 9.53 4.63
C ILE A 71 13.92 9.69 3.68
N THR A 72 13.80 9.24 2.43
CA THR A 72 14.87 9.36 1.42
C THR A 72 15.18 10.82 1.13
N ALA A 73 14.15 11.68 1.03
CA ALA A 73 14.31 13.11 0.87
C ALA A 73 14.99 13.77 2.09
N LEU A 74 14.65 13.33 3.30
CA LEU A 74 15.25 13.81 4.54
C LEU A 74 16.74 13.44 4.64
N ILE A 75 17.10 12.21 4.28
CA ILE A 75 18.52 11.75 4.23
C ILE A 75 19.31 12.56 3.21
N LYS A 76 18.76 12.79 2.01
CA LYS A 76 19.47 13.54 0.95
C LYS A 76 19.67 15.03 1.29
N LYS A 77 18.83 15.58 2.16
CA LYS A 77 18.94 16.98 2.62
C LYS A 77 20.05 17.16 3.66
N HIS A 78 20.44 16.06 4.32
CA HIS A 78 21.44 16.05 5.39
C HIS A 78 22.84 15.72 4.87
#